data_AF-A0A7V2WRT2-F1
#
_entry.id   AF-A0A7V2WRT2-F1
#
_cell.length_a   1.000
_cell.length_b   1.000
_cell.length_c   1.000
_cell.angle_alpha   90.00
_cell.angle_beta   90.00
_cell.angle_gamma   90.00
#
_symmetry.space_group_name_H-M   'P 1'
#
loop_
_entity.id
_entity.type
_entity.pdbx_description
1 polymer ?
#
loop_
_entity_poly.entity_id
_entity_poly.type
_entity_poly.pdbx_seq_one_letter_code
_entity_poly.pdbx_strand_id
1 'polypeptide(L)'
;MTTADSTNSNSPLLNKVVKITFFCFLALFGNTSNAESYLDSVEIELITISPGVNYWEAFGHSALRIKSKHNDFMYGFGYFNFNDEDFFLNFAKGEMQYFMGFEASDIELDDYQAQGRKITSQKISLNNSQK
;
A
#
# COMPACT_ATOMS: atom_id res chain seq x y z
N MET A 1 -29.85 13.75 77.77
CA MET A 1 -30.78 13.15 76.80
C MET A 1 -30.13 13.26 75.43
N THR A 2 -29.84 12.10 74.88
CA THR A 2 -28.84 11.76 73.86
C THR A 2 -29.32 12.14 72.46
N THR A 3 -28.55 12.92 71.71
CA THR A 3 -28.67 12.95 70.23
C THR A 3 -27.63 11.99 69.67
N ALA A 4 -28.07 10.74 69.49
CA ALA A 4 -27.41 9.70 68.71
C ALA A 4 -27.31 10.19 67.24
N ASP A 5 -26.13 10.19 66.63
CA ASP A 5 -25.30 9.08 66.16
C ASP A 5 -25.41 9.00 64.64
N SER A 6 -24.26 9.27 64.03
CA SER A 6 -23.95 9.19 62.62
C SER A 6 -24.25 7.80 62.10
N THR A 7 -25.14 7.66 61.12
CA THR A 7 -25.22 6.43 60.33
C THR A 7 -25.03 6.75 58.85
N ASN A 8 -23.77 6.62 58.45
CA ASN A 8 -23.30 6.44 57.09
C ASN A 8 -24.03 5.24 56.47
N SER A 9 -25.15 5.50 55.78
CA SER A 9 -25.96 4.49 55.10
C SER A 9 -25.47 4.30 53.67
N ASN A 10 -24.37 3.56 53.50
CA ASN A 10 -24.03 3.02 52.18
C ASN A 10 -24.88 1.76 51.95
N SER A 11 -25.96 1.92 51.19
CA SER A 11 -26.86 0.81 50.89
C SER A 11 -26.11 -0.29 50.09
N PRO A 12 -26.33 -1.59 50.41
CA PRO A 12 -25.64 -2.70 49.74
C PRO A 12 -25.97 -2.78 48.24
N LEU A 13 -27.11 -2.21 47.83
CA LEU A 13 -27.50 -2.05 46.44
C LEU A 13 -26.66 -0.99 45.73
N LEU A 14 -26.38 0.15 46.38
CA LEU A 14 -25.53 1.21 45.83
C LEU A 14 -24.11 0.71 45.56
N ASN A 15 -23.53 -0.07 46.49
CA ASN A 15 -22.19 -0.67 46.30
C ASN A 15 -22.14 -1.72 45.17
N LYS A 16 -23.23 -2.44 44.91
CA LYS A 16 -23.34 -3.35 43.76
C LYS A 16 -23.41 -2.57 42.46
N VAL A 17 -24.22 -1.51 42.40
CA VAL A 17 -24.34 -0.65 41.21
C VAL A 17 -23.00 0.02 40.90
N VAL A 18 -22.32 0.60 41.89
CA VAL A 18 -21.00 1.23 41.70
C VAL A 18 -19.96 0.22 41.21
N LYS A 19 -19.95 -1.01 41.72
CA LYS A 19 -19.05 -2.07 41.24
C LYS A 19 -19.35 -2.50 39.80
N ILE A 20 -20.63 -2.61 39.44
CA ILE A 20 -21.06 -2.95 38.08
C ILE A 20 -20.66 -1.83 37.12
N THR A 21 -20.94 -0.56 37.48
CA THR A 21 -20.55 0.59 36.66
C THR A 21 -19.04 0.71 36.52
N PHE A 22 -18.27 0.46 37.59
CA PHE A 22 -16.81 0.44 37.54
C PHE A 22 -16.28 -0.69 36.65
N PHE A 23 -16.86 -1.89 36.73
CA PHE A 23 -16.49 -3.03 35.89
C PHE A 23 -16.83 -2.78 34.41
N CYS A 24 -17.99 -2.20 34.11
CA CYS A 24 -18.37 -1.78 32.77
C CYS A 24 -17.47 -0.66 32.22
N PHE A 25 -17.07 0.29 33.06
CA PHE A 25 -16.14 1.35 32.68
C PHE A 25 -14.76 0.77 32.33
N LEU A 26 -14.27 -0.21 33.11
CA LEU A 26 -12.98 -0.86 32.86
C LEU A 26 -12.97 -1.70 31.57
N ALA A 27 -14.10 -2.29 31.20
CA ALA A 27 -14.25 -3.04 29.95
C ALA A 27 -14.16 -2.17 28.68
N LEU A 28 -14.35 -0.85 28.78
CA LEU A 28 -14.24 0.08 27.66
C LEU A 28 -12.79 0.47 27.31
N PHE A 29 -11.82 0.24 28.21
CA PHE A 29 -10.42 0.61 28.00
C PHE A 29 -9.53 -0.55 27.50
N GLY A 30 -10.09 -1.74 27.29
CA GLY A 30 -9.32 -2.98 27.11
C GLY A 30 -8.88 -3.35 25.69
N ASN A 31 -9.12 -2.54 24.65
CA ASN A 31 -8.82 -2.94 23.27
C ASN A 31 -7.76 -2.05 22.63
N THR A 32 -6.48 -2.28 22.92
CA THR A 32 -5.42 -1.87 22.01
C THR A 32 -5.27 -2.96 20.95
N SER A 33 -6.04 -2.84 19.86
CA SER A 33 -5.76 -3.64 18.66
C SER A 33 -4.37 -3.26 18.16
N ASN A 34 -3.45 -4.23 18.06
CA ASN A 34 -2.25 -4.06 17.24
C ASN A 34 -2.74 -3.95 15.79
N ALA A 35 -2.94 -2.73 15.32
CA ALA A 35 -3.20 -2.50 13.91
C ALA A 35 -1.92 -2.91 13.17
N GLU A 36 -2.02 -3.97 12.38
CA GLU A 36 -0.97 -4.35 11.43
C GLU A 36 -0.69 -3.11 10.55
N SER A 37 0.59 -2.76 10.38
CA SER A 37 0.94 -1.58 9.60
C SER A 37 0.43 -1.81 8.19
N TYR A 38 -0.19 -0.81 7.56
CA TYR A 38 -0.60 -0.93 6.15
C TYR A 38 0.57 -1.42 5.27
N LEU A 39 1.79 -0.99 5.61
CA LEU A 39 3.02 -1.37 4.93
C LEU A 39 3.38 -2.86 5.03
N ASP A 40 2.87 -3.58 6.03
CA ASP A 40 3.06 -5.03 6.15
C ASP A 40 2.39 -5.77 4.98
N SER A 41 1.27 -5.24 4.49
CA SER A 41 0.53 -5.79 3.35
C SER A 41 1.11 -5.39 1.99
N VAL A 42 2.08 -4.46 1.96
CA VAL A 42 2.65 -3.94 0.72
C VAL A 42 3.80 -4.84 0.25
N GLU A 43 3.68 -5.38 -0.96
CA GLU A 43 4.70 -6.12 -1.68
C GLU A 43 5.22 -5.29 -2.84
N ILE A 44 6.55 -5.28 -3.01
CA ILE A 44 7.21 -4.58 -4.11
C ILE A 44 8.02 -5.60 -4.91
N GLU A 45 7.81 -5.63 -6.21
CA GLU A 45 8.50 -6.54 -7.13
C GLU A 45 9.13 -5.75 -8.29
N LEU A 46 10.33 -6.16 -8.70
CA LEU A 46 10.89 -5.75 -9.98
C LEU A 46 10.37 -6.68 -11.06
N ILE A 47 9.58 -6.13 -11.99
CA ILE A 47 9.11 -6.81 -13.18
C ILE A 47 10.08 -6.50 -14.32
N THR A 48 10.53 -7.54 -15.01
CA THR A 48 11.39 -7.42 -16.20
C THR A 48 10.71 -8.11 -17.37
N ILE A 49 10.55 -7.38 -18.47
CA ILE A 49 9.91 -7.84 -19.70
C ILE A 49 11.00 -7.96 -20.77
N SER A 50 11.02 -9.09 -21.48
CA SER A 50 11.98 -9.35 -22.56
C SER A 50 11.88 -8.30 -23.68
N PRO A 51 12.88 -8.17 -24.58
CA PRO A 51 12.81 -7.33 -25.77
C PRO A 51 11.58 -7.51 -26.67
N GLY A 52 11.24 -6.43 -27.38
CA GLY A 52 10.11 -6.31 -28.30
C GLY A 52 10.49 -6.10 -29.74
N VAL A 53 9.46 -5.97 -30.58
CA VAL A 53 9.63 -5.75 -32.03
C VAL A 53 9.81 -4.27 -32.39
N ASN A 54 9.28 -3.36 -31.57
CA ASN A 54 9.42 -1.93 -31.79
C ASN A 54 10.80 -1.45 -31.33
N TYR A 55 11.33 -0.42 -32.00
CA TYR A 55 12.68 0.08 -31.70
C TYR A 55 12.80 0.64 -30.28
N TRP A 56 11.74 1.22 -29.72
CA TRP A 56 11.70 1.70 -28.33
C TRP A 56 11.59 0.57 -27.29
N GLU A 57 11.31 -0.66 -27.72
CA GLU A 57 11.20 -1.85 -26.88
C GLU A 57 12.36 -2.84 -27.10
N ALA A 58 13.33 -2.49 -27.95
CA ALA A 58 14.39 -3.39 -28.40
C ALA A 58 15.27 -3.92 -27.24
N PHE A 59 15.30 -3.23 -26.10
CA PHE A 59 16.04 -3.62 -24.90
C PHE A 59 15.15 -4.24 -23.81
N GLY A 60 13.86 -4.41 -24.09
CA GLY A 60 12.87 -4.84 -23.11
C GLY A 60 12.35 -3.68 -22.27
N HIS A 61 11.72 -4.01 -21.15
CA HIS A 61 11.20 -3.03 -20.21
C HIS A 61 11.40 -3.52 -18.77
N SER A 62 11.45 -2.59 -17.82
CA SER A 62 11.49 -2.91 -16.40
C SER A 62 10.61 -1.93 -15.64
N ALA A 63 9.80 -2.47 -14.74
CA ALA A 63 8.84 -1.70 -13.96
C ALA A 63 8.82 -2.22 -12.51
N LEU A 64 8.45 -1.35 -11.57
CA LEU A 64 8.19 -1.75 -10.20
C LEU A 64 6.70 -2.04 -10.05
N ARG A 65 6.34 -3.26 -9.67
CA ARG A 65 4.99 -3.58 -9.24
C ARG A 65 4.87 -3.32 -7.75
N ILE A 66 3.91 -2.48 -7.36
CA ILE A 66 3.57 -2.22 -5.96
C ILE A 66 2.16 -2.75 -5.73
N LYS A 67 2.07 -3.78 -4.91
CA LYS A 67 0.85 -4.49 -4.60
C LYS A 67 0.52 -4.36 -3.12
N SER A 68 -0.74 -4.12 -2.82
CA SER A 68 -1.32 -4.08 -1.47
C SER A 68 -2.66 -4.82 -1.49
N LYS A 69 -3.37 -4.84 -0.36
CA LYS A 69 -4.72 -5.41 -0.28
C LYS A 69 -5.73 -4.75 -1.23
N HIS A 70 -5.52 -3.49 -1.60
CA HIS A 70 -6.51 -2.68 -2.33
C HIS A 70 -6.00 -2.12 -3.66
N ASN A 71 -4.70 -2.08 -3.86
CA ASN A 71 -4.06 -1.47 -5.03
C ASN A 71 -3.01 -2.41 -5.60
N ASP A 72 -2.93 -2.51 -6.91
CA ASP A 72 -1.94 -3.33 -7.61
C ASP A 72 -1.57 -2.62 -8.92
N PHE A 73 -0.46 -1.89 -8.90
CA PHE A 73 -0.01 -1.07 -10.02
C PHE A 73 1.44 -1.34 -10.36
N MET A 74 1.74 -1.24 -11.65
CA MET A 74 3.09 -1.24 -12.19
C MET A 74 3.51 0.20 -12.49
N TYR A 75 4.72 0.54 -12.08
CA TYR A 75 5.33 1.85 -12.26
C TYR A 75 6.55 1.67 -13.16
N GLY A 76 6.43 2.15 -14.38
CA GLY A 76 7.50 2.09 -15.38
C GLY A 76 8.15 3.46 -15.58
N PHE A 77 9.40 3.43 -16.02
CA PHE A 77 10.20 4.61 -16.31
C PHE A 77 10.59 4.61 -17.78
N GLY A 78 10.75 5.79 -18.37
CA GLY A 78 11.12 5.91 -19.78
C GLY A 78 9.92 6.02 -20.72
N TYR A 79 8.74 6.36 -20.20
CA TYR A 79 7.60 6.74 -21.03
C TYR A 79 7.89 8.07 -21.74
N PHE A 80 7.33 8.23 -22.93
CA PHE A 80 7.47 9.41 -23.78
C PHE A 80 6.15 9.66 -24.51
N ASN A 81 5.99 10.87 -25.07
CA ASN A 81 4.79 11.23 -25.82
C ASN A 81 5.12 11.33 -27.31
N PHE A 82 4.47 10.50 -28.13
CA PHE A 82 4.65 10.53 -29.58
C PHE A 82 4.19 11.83 -30.25
N ASN A 83 3.38 12.63 -29.56
CA ASN A 83 2.90 13.92 -30.07
C ASN A 83 3.84 15.10 -29.74
N ASP A 84 4.99 14.84 -29.11
CA ASP A 84 5.97 15.89 -28.84
C ASP A 84 6.58 16.41 -30.15
N GLU A 85 6.83 17.72 -30.21
CA GLU A 85 7.46 18.37 -31.35
C GLU A 85 8.84 17.73 -31.61
N ASP A 86 9.16 17.48 -32.89
CA ASP A 86 10.43 16.89 -33.32
C ASP A 86 10.77 15.53 -32.68
N PHE A 87 9.77 14.74 -32.25
CA PHE A 87 9.95 13.45 -31.56
C PHE A 87 11.08 12.56 -32.13
N PHE A 88 11.05 12.25 -33.43
CA PHE A 88 12.06 11.38 -34.04
C PHE A 88 13.46 12.01 -34.08
N LEU A 89 13.55 13.33 -34.25
CA LEU A 89 14.81 14.05 -34.24
C LEU A 89 15.42 14.06 -32.83
N ASN A 90 14.59 14.33 -31.82
CA ASN A 90 15.00 14.31 -30.42
C ASN A 90 15.39 12.90 -29.97
N PHE A 91 14.69 11.87 -30.45
CA PHE A 91 15.07 10.47 -30.26
C PHE A 91 16.44 10.16 -30.86
N ALA A 92 16.68 10.52 -32.12
CA ALA A 92 17.95 10.27 -32.80
C ALA A 92 19.13 11.03 -32.16
N LYS A 93 18.88 12.23 -31.60
CA LYS A 93 19.88 13.01 -30.86
C LYS A 93 20.09 12.56 -29.41
N GLY A 94 19.17 11.77 -28.85
CA GLY A 94 19.17 11.40 -27.44
C GLY A 94 18.72 12.52 -26.49
N GLU A 95 17.90 13.46 -26.98
CA GLU A 95 17.40 14.64 -26.23
C GLU A 95 15.94 14.47 -25.74
N MET A 96 15.45 13.22 -25.74
CA MET A 96 14.09 12.88 -25.35
C MET A 96 13.78 13.26 -23.90
N GLN A 97 12.58 13.81 -23.69
CA GLN A 97 12.01 13.98 -22.36
C GLN A 97 11.23 12.72 -21.98
N TYR A 98 11.69 12.07 -20.91
CA TYR A 98 11.07 10.86 -20.40
C TYR A 98 10.35 11.12 -19.08
N PHE A 99 9.29 10.35 -18.82
CA PHE A 99 8.54 10.43 -17.58
C PHE A 99 8.25 9.05 -16.99
N MET A 100 7.75 9.06 -15.75
CA MET A 100 7.23 7.87 -15.07
C MET A 100 5.75 7.73 -15.41
N GLY A 101 5.36 6.53 -15.82
CA GLY A 101 3.96 6.14 -16.00
C GLY A 101 3.57 5.07 -14.98
N PHE A 102 2.27 4.88 -14.80
CA PHE A 102 1.74 3.75 -14.05
C PHE A 102 0.48 3.20 -14.70
N GLU A 103 0.26 1.90 -14.57
CA GLU A 103 -0.93 1.20 -15.04
C GLU A 103 -1.30 0.08 -14.07
N ALA A 104 -2.56 -0.33 -14.06
CA ALA A 104 -2.99 -1.50 -13.31
C ALA A 104 -2.18 -2.73 -13.78
N SER A 105 -1.65 -3.48 -12.82
CA SER A 105 -0.69 -4.55 -13.12
C SER A 105 -1.29 -5.63 -14.03
N ASP A 106 -2.58 -5.92 -13.91
CA ASP A 106 -3.27 -6.89 -14.76
C ASP A 106 -3.32 -6.43 -16.22
N ILE A 107 -3.70 -5.19 -16.47
CA ILE A 107 -3.74 -4.60 -17.81
C ILE A 107 -2.35 -4.66 -18.47
N GLU A 108 -1.32 -4.16 -17.79
CA GLU A 108 0.02 -4.09 -18.36
C GLU A 108 0.64 -5.49 -18.57
N LEU A 109 0.44 -6.43 -17.63
CA LEU A 109 0.92 -7.81 -17.76
C LEU A 109 0.19 -8.55 -18.89
N ASP A 110 -1.12 -8.40 -19.01
CA ASP A 110 -1.91 -9.05 -20.06
C ASP A 110 -1.50 -8.54 -21.45
N ASP A 111 -1.26 -7.23 -21.59
CA ASP A 111 -0.76 -6.64 -22.84
C ASP A 111 0.59 -7.22 -23.26
N TYR A 112 1.55 -7.35 -22.33
CA TYR A 112 2.84 -7.96 -22.63
C TYR A 112 2.74 -9.46 -22.92
N GLN A 113 1.86 -10.18 -22.21
CA GLN A 113 1.61 -11.60 -22.48
C GLN A 113 0.98 -11.81 -23.87
N ALA A 114 0.03 -10.97 -24.26
CA ALA A 114 -0.60 -11.00 -25.57
C ALA A 114 0.41 -10.76 -26.72
N GLN A 115 1.44 -9.97 -26.46
CA GLN A 115 2.59 -9.77 -27.36
C GLN A 115 3.57 -10.97 -27.38
N GLY A 116 3.34 -12.00 -26.57
CA GLY A 116 4.24 -13.16 -26.45
C GLY A 116 5.56 -12.84 -25.73
N ARG A 117 5.59 -11.77 -24.92
CA ARG A 117 6.79 -11.32 -24.23
C ARG A 117 7.01 -12.17 -22.99
N LYS A 118 8.27 -12.51 -22.71
CA LYS A 118 8.63 -13.20 -21.47
C LYS A 118 8.66 -12.17 -20.34
N ILE A 119 7.97 -12.47 -19.25
CA ILE A 119 7.91 -11.64 -18.05
C ILE A 119 8.54 -12.41 -16.89
N THR A 120 9.39 -11.74 -16.12
CA THR A 120 9.97 -12.27 -14.88
C THR A 120 9.72 -11.30 -13.74
N SER A 121 9.32 -11.81 -12.57
CA SER A 121 9.14 -11.02 -11.34
C SER A 121 10.23 -11.38 -10.32
N GLN A 122 10.75 -10.37 -9.64
CA GLN A 122 11.71 -10.49 -8.56
C GLN A 122 11.23 -9.68 -7.35
N LYS A 123 10.80 -10.37 -6.29
CA LYS A 123 10.37 -9.71 -5.05
C LYS A 123 11.55 -9.00 -4.38
N ILE A 124 11.32 -7.73 -4.01
CA ILE A 124 12.31 -6.90 -3.32
C ILE A 124 12.09 -7.06 -1.81
N SER A 125 13.14 -7.48 -1.10
CA SER A 125 13.08 -7.73 0.33
C SER A 125 13.33 -6.43 1.11
N LEU A 126 12.25 -5.73 1.45
CA LEU A 126 12.26 -4.48 2.23
C LEU A 126 11.53 -4.65 3.56
N ASN A 127 12.10 -4.10 4.62
CA ASN A 127 11.39 -3.94 5.90
C ASN A 127 10.51 -2.67 5.89
N ASN A 128 9.68 -2.48 6.90
CA ASN A 128 8.76 -1.33 6.97
C ASN A 128 9.43 0.05 7.06
N SER A 129 10.70 0.15 7.47
CA SER A 129 11.42 1.44 7.45
C SER A 129 12.07 1.74 6.10
N GLN A 130 12.12 0.76 5.20
CA GLN A 130 12.64 0.88 3.83
C GLN A 130 11.53 1.03 2.79
N LYS A 131 10.28 0.75 3.16
CA LYS A 131 9.08 1.02 2.35
C LYS A 131 8.60 2.44 2.61
#